data_AF-A1KWV2-F1
#
_entry.id   AF-A1KWV2-F1
#
_cell.length_a   1.000
_cell.length_b   1.000
_cell.length_c   1.000
_cell.angle_alpha   90.00
_cell.angle_beta   90.00
_cell.angle_gamma   90.00
#
_symmetry.space_group_name_H-M   'P 1'
#
loop_
_entity.id
_entity.type
_entity.pdbx_description
1 polymer ?
#
loop_
_entity_poly.entity_id
_entity_poly.type
_entity_poly.pdbx_seq_one_letter_code
_entity_poly.pdbx_strand_id
1 'polypeptide(L)' 'MKKLETKELVSINGGKKNTWQQNVSGAIGSTVAGAGLGGAICGPACAVVGAHYGPIIWAGVSGATGAF' A
#
# COMPACT_ATOMS: atom_id res chain seq x y z
N MET A 1 -0.24 -20.22 -25.98
CA MET A 1 0.04 -19.23 -24.89
C MET A 1 -0.05 -17.83 -25.49
N LYS A 2 -0.91 -16.95 -24.99
CA LYS A 2 -0.92 -15.54 -25.42
C LYS A 2 0.34 -14.87 -24.88
N LYS A 3 1.13 -14.25 -25.75
CA LYS A 3 2.32 -13.49 -25.39
C LYS A 3 1.87 -12.07 -25.06
N LEU A 4 2.12 -11.63 -23.82
CA LEU A 4 1.86 -10.25 -23.40
C LEU A 4 2.91 -9.33 -24.02
N GLU A 5 2.48 -8.16 -24.49
CA GLU A 5 3.43 -7.13 -24.92
C GLU A 5 4.12 -6.47 -23.72
N THR A 6 5.34 -5.95 -23.90
CA THR A 6 6.14 -5.34 -22.82
C THR A 6 5.38 -4.27 -22.04
N LYS A 7 4.50 -3.51 -22.70
CA LYS A 7 3.63 -2.50 -22.08
C LYS A 7 2.58 -3.10 -21.13
N GLU A 8 2.05 -4.28 -21.46
CA GLU A 8 1.10 -5.00 -20.62
C GLU A 8 1.82 -5.63 -19.42
N LEU A 9 3.05 -6.12 -19.62
CA LEU A 9 3.93 -6.59 -18.55
C LEU A 9 4.30 -5.47 -17.56
N VAL A 10 4.61 -4.27 -18.06
CA VAL A 10 4.86 -3.08 -17.21
C VAL A 10 3.62 -2.71 -16.42
N SER A 11 2.43 -2.77 -17.04
CA SER A 11 1.18 -2.51 -16.35
C SER A 11 0.88 -3.54 -15.24
N ILE A 12 1.16 -4.83 -15.48
CA ILE A 12 0.97 -5.90 -14.48
C ILE A 12 2.00 -5.78 -13.35
N ASN A 13 3.24 -5.39 -13.68
CA ASN A 13 4.31 -5.28 -12.70
C ASN A 13 4.20 -4.03 -11.83
N GLY A 14 3.23 -3.11 -12.04
CA GLY A 14 3.02 -1.92 -11.19
C GLY A 14 3.36 -0.57 -11.85
N GLY A 15 3.35 -0.47 -13.17
CA GLY A 15 3.57 0.82 -13.82
C GLY A 15 5.02 1.30 -13.73
N LYS A 16 5.23 2.63 -13.74
CA LYS A 16 6.57 3.24 -13.94
C LYS A 16 7.36 3.50 -12.65
N LYS A 17 6.71 3.57 -11.47
CA LYS A 17 7.37 3.99 -10.23
C LYS A 17 7.59 2.86 -9.21
N ASN A 18 6.53 2.17 -8.79
CA ASN A 18 6.65 1.06 -7.82
C ASN A 18 6.08 -0.22 -8.40
N THR A 19 6.75 -1.35 -8.18
CA THR A 19 6.17 -2.62 -8.58
C THR A 19 4.91 -2.98 -7.79
N TRP A 20 4.10 -3.91 -8.30
CA TRP A 20 2.93 -4.44 -7.59
C TRP A 20 3.34 -4.97 -6.20
N GLN A 21 4.45 -5.70 -6.12
CA GLN A 21 5.00 -6.19 -4.84
C GLN A 21 5.40 -5.05 -3.89
N GLN A 22 5.99 -3.97 -4.40
CA GLN A 22 6.34 -2.80 -3.60
C GLN A 22 5.09 -2.09 -3.07
N ASN A 23 4.03 -1.98 -3.89
CA ASN A 23 2.76 -1.40 -3.48
C ASN A 23 2.07 -2.24 -2.38
N VAL A 24 2.07 -3.57 -2.53
CA VAL A 24 1.56 -4.50 -1.50
C VAL A 24 2.38 -4.40 -0.21
N SER A 25 3.71 -4.39 -0.32
CA SER A 25 4.60 -4.23 0.83
C SER A 25 4.37 -2.90 1.55
N GLY A 26 4.14 -1.81 0.82
CA GLY A 26 3.84 -0.51 1.39
C GLY A 26 2.48 -0.47 2.10
N ALA A 27 1.46 -1.14 1.55
CA ALA A 27 0.15 -1.28 2.20
C ALA A 27 0.24 -2.09 3.51
N ILE A 28 1.03 -3.16 3.53
CA ILE A 28 1.27 -3.94 4.76
C ILE A 28 2.07 -3.12 5.77
N GLY A 29 3.13 -2.44 5.32
CA GLY A 29 3.95 -1.57 6.19
C GLY A 29 3.13 -0.45 6.85
N SER A 30 2.25 0.19 6.08
CA SER A 30 1.33 1.22 6.61
C SER A 30 0.27 0.66 7.54
N THR A 31 -0.18 -0.58 7.35
CA THR A 31 -1.04 -1.29 8.31
C THR A 31 -0.34 -1.47 9.65
N VAL A 32 0.89 -1.97 9.66
CA VAL A 32 1.68 -2.18 10.88
C VAL A 32 2.00 -0.85 11.56
N ALA A 33 2.42 0.16 10.79
CA ALA A 33 2.71 1.50 11.31
C ALA A 33 1.45 2.14 11.91
N GLY A 34 0.31 2.05 11.22
CA GLY A 34 -0.97 2.51 11.71
C GLY A 34 -1.39 1.81 13.00
N ALA A 35 -1.21 0.49 13.08
CA ALA A 35 -1.49 -0.28 14.29
C ALA A 35 -0.62 0.17 15.47
N GLY A 36 0.69 0.37 15.24
CA GLY A 36 1.62 0.84 16.26
C GLY A 36 1.28 2.24 16.78
N LEU A 37 1.00 3.17 15.86
CA LEU A 37 0.57 4.54 16.19
C LEU A 37 -0.74 4.55 16.97
N GLY A 38 -1.77 3.86 16.46
CA GLY A 38 -3.05 3.77 17.15
C GLY A 38 -2.93 3.12 18.53
N GLY A 39 -2.18 2.02 18.61
CA GLY A 39 -1.89 1.31 19.86
C GLY A 39 -1.22 2.19 20.90
N ALA A 40 -0.25 3.01 20.49
CA ALA A 40 0.42 3.97 21.36
C ALA A 40 -0.50 5.10 21.85
N ILE A 41 -1.51 5.49 21.05
CA ILE A 41 -2.42 6.59 21.38
C ILE A 41 -3.49 6.19 22.40
N CYS A 42 -4.24 5.11 22.15
CA CYS A 42 -5.34 4.71 23.03
C CYS A 42 -5.44 3.19 23.27
N GLY A 43 -4.36 2.46 23.02
CA GLY A 43 -4.31 1.02 23.25
C GLY A 43 -4.96 0.20 22.13
N PRO A 44 -5.37 -1.04 22.42
CA PRO A 44 -5.69 -2.03 21.39
C PRO A 44 -6.81 -1.62 20.42
N ALA A 45 -7.83 -0.89 20.90
CA ALA A 45 -8.93 -0.44 20.04
C ALA A 45 -8.43 0.55 18.97
N CYS A 46 -7.62 1.54 19.37
CA CYS A 46 -6.99 2.44 18.41
C CYS A 46 -5.97 1.72 17.52
N ALA A 47 -5.33 0.66 17.98
CA ALA A 47 -4.45 -0.16 17.13
C ALA A 47 -5.22 -0.77 15.95
N VAL A 48 -6.42 -1.30 16.18
CA VAL A 48 -7.27 -1.84 15.09
C VAL A 48 -7.70 -0.73 14.12
N VAL A 49 -8.11 0.42 14.66
CA VAL A 49 -8.49 1.60 13.87
C VAL A 49 -7.31 2.07 13.01
N GLY A 50 -6.13 2.23 13.61
CA GLY A 50 -4.92 2.64 12.91
C GLY A 50 -4.47 1.62 11.85
N ALA A 51 -4.57 0.31 12.15
CA ALA A 51 -4.32 -0.75 11.19
C ALA A 51 -5.27 -0.67 9.98
N HIS A 52 -6.53 -0.29 10.19
CA HIS A 52 -7.51 -0.16 9.13
C HIS A 52 -7.27 1.08 8.25
N TYR A 53 -6.98 2.24 8.85
CA TYR A 53 -6.82 3.49 8.11
C TYR A 53 -5.41 3.70 7.53
N GLY A 54 -4.38 3.09 8.10
CA GLY A 54 -3.01 3.12 7.58
C GLY A 54 -2.89 2.78 6.08
N PRO A 55 -3.38 1.61 5.62
CA PRO A 55 -3.32 1.24 4.20
C PRO A 55 -4.19 2.13 3.31
N ILE A 56 -5.29 2.69 3.84
CA ILE A 56 -6.15 3.63 3.09
C ILE A 56 -5.39 4.92 2.81
N ILE A 57 -4.71 5.47 3.82
CA ILE A 57 -3.89 6.66 3.68
C ILE A 57 -2.71 6.39 2.72
N TRP A 58 -2.05 5.23 2.85
CA TRP A 58 -1.00 4.83 1.90
C TRP A 58 -1.51 4.79 0.46
N ALA A 59 -2.67 4.18 0.22
CA ALA A 59 -3.25 4.14 -1.11
C ALA A 59 -3.58 5.54 -1.65
N GLY A 60 -4.13 6.42 -0.80
CA GLY A 60 -4.40 7.81 -1.17
C GLY A 60 -3.14 8.59 -1.55
N VAL A 61 -2.07 8.49 -0.74
CA VAL A 61 -0.80 9.20 -0.98
C VAL A 61 -0.08 8.65 -2.22
N SER A 62 -0.05 7.32 -2.37
CA SER A 62 0.53 6.66 -3.54
C SER A 62 -0.21 7.03 -4.83
N GLY A 63 -1.54 7.14 -4.77
CA GLY A 63 -2.38 7.62 -5.87
C GLY A 63 -2.07 9.06 -6.25
N ALA A 64 -2.04 9.95 -5.27
CA ALA A 64 -1.78 11.38 -5.48
C ALA A 64 -0.36 11.66 -6.00
N THR A 65 0.63 10.82 -5.67
CA THR A 65 2.03 11.00 -6.08
C THR A 65 2.40 10.23 -7.36
N GLY A 66 1.44 9.51 -7.94
CA GLY A 66 1.66 8.64 -9.10
C GLY A 66 2.68 7.54 -8.82
N ALA A 67 2.66 7.00 -7.59
CA ALA A 67 3.52 5.93 -7.15
C ALA A 67 3.00 4.53 -7.57
N PHE A 68 1.79 4.46 -8.15
CA PHE A 68 1.22 3.28 -8.80
C PHE A 68 1.55 3.19 -10.29
#